data_AF-A0AAV2S7R7-F1
#
_entry.id   AF-A0AAV2S7R7-F1
#
_cell.length_a   1.000
_cell.length_b   1.000
_cell.length_c   1.000
_cell.angle_alpha   90.00
_cell.angle_beta   90.00
_cell.angle_gamma   90.00
#
_symmetry.space_group_name_H-M   'P 1'
#
loop_
_entity.id
_entity.type
_entity.pdbx_description
1 polymer ?
#
loop_
_entity_poly.entity_id
_entity_poly.type
_entity_poly.pdbx_seq_one_letter_code
_entity_poly.pdbx_strand_id
1 'polypeptide(L)'
;ITLPPTERLNYTKIYNKMSLYDLIKLSPEIPWMEYTNTIMQPMFSIQATEPIGVWATDFLKKIGILINKTPKRTQANYIMWHVVMRSVPYLNQAARNVKLQYDKKLRGVKKQLPKWKKCVEKIVDDEGRLRIAIAAPYVRKYFKEDAKHAADEMVTYIQEEFDNILHNIEWMDDATRQRALKKSDSMYSSIAYPPELLDDSKIHEYYDGLIINKGDFLQQNLNMSKFGVHSNLKELRDEVDKKDWREYAKAAQVNAYYNSLSNAIMFPAGILQGVYFNADRPMYQNFGGIGFVIGHEITHGFDNTGKQFDANGNLRNWWEKETEKKYYEKARCIIEQYGNFTVPELGLNV
;
A
#
# COMPACT_ATOMS: atom_id res chain seq x y z
N ILE A 1 -17.88 13.55 8.28
CA ILE A 1 -18.30 13.74 6.86
C ILE A 1 -17.88 12.61 5.93
N THR A 2 -16.86 11.82 6.27
CA THR A 2 -16.42 10.65 5.48
C THR A 2 -17.07 9.36 6.00
N LEU A 3 -17.16 8.33 5.15
CA LEU A 3 -17.71 7.01 5.50
C LEU A 3 -16.87 6.32 6.57
N PRO A 4 -17.44 5.46 7.45
CA PRO A 4 -16.66 4.61 8.35
C PRO A 4 -15.68 3.69 7.59
N PRO A 5 -14.54 3.26 8.19
CA PRO A 5 -13.58 2.38 7.53
C PRO A 5 -14.18 1.10 6.94
N THR A 6 -15.13 0.47 7.65
CA THR A 6 -15.82 -0.76 7.22
C THR A 6 -16.58 -0.58 5.90
N GLU A 7 -17.15 0.60 5.67
CA GLU A 7 -17.86 0.91 4.43
C GLU A 7 -16.94 1.26 3.26
N ARG A 8 -15.63 1.48 3.51
CA ARG A 8 -14.65 1.82 2.48
C ARG A 8 -13.93 0.60 1.88
N LEU A 9 -14.24 -0.60 2.36
CA LEU A 9 -13.63 -1.84 1.87
C LEU A 9 -14.37 -2.43 0.66
N ASN A 10 -15.57 -1.94 0.33
CA ASN A 10 -16.30 -2.33 -0.88
C ASN A 10 -15.97 -1.35 -2.02
N TYR A 11 -14.85 -1.59 -2.70
CA TYR A 11 -14.35 -0.77 -3.80
C TYR A 11 -15.35 -0.66 -4.95
N THR A 12 -16.04 -1.74 -5.31
CA THR A 12 -17.09 -1.72 -6.35
C THR A 12 -18.19 -0.71 -6.02
N LYS A 13 -18.51 -0.52 -4.74
CA LYS A 13 -19.52 0.45 -4.29
C LYS A 13 -19.00 1.89 -4.26
N ILE A 14 -17.74 2.09 -3.91
CA ILE A 14 -17.19 3.44 -3.65
C ILE A 14 -16.39 4.02 -4.83
N TYR A 15 -15.95 3.21 -5.78
CA TYR A 15 -15.23 3.66 -6.97
C TYR A 15 -16.20 4.25 -7.99
N ASN A 16 -16.03 5.53 -8.31
CA ASN A 16 -16.85 6.24 -9.30
C ASN A 16 -15.92 6.84 -10.36
N LYS A 17 -15.91 6.25 -11.56
CA LYS A 17 -15.24 6.86 -12.72
C LYS A 17 -16.15 7.93 -13.31
N MET A 18 -15.66 9.17 -13.40
CA MET A 18 -16.39 10.29 -14.00
C MET A 18 -15.44 11.26 -14.69
N SER A 19 -15.94 12.19 -15.49
CA SER A 19 -15.11 13.25 -16.06
C SER A 19 -14.77 14.32 -15.01
N LEU A 20 -13.69 15.07 -15.20
CA LEU A 20 -13.38 16.26 -14.39
C LEU A 20 -14.53 17.27 -14.43
N TYR A 21 -15.22 17.38 -15.57
CA TYR A 21 -16.43 18.17 -15.73
C TYR A 21 -17.57 17.71 -14.80
N ASP A 22 -17.81 16.41 -14.70
CA ASP A 22 -18.83 15.87 -13.78
C ASP A 22 -18.43 16.06 -12.31
N LEU A 23 -17.14 15.99 -11.98
CA LEU A 23 -16.63 16.32 -10.65
C LEU A 23 -16.89 17.78 -10.28
N ILE A 24 -16.72 18.71 -11.23
CA ILE A 24 -17.04 20.13 -11.04
C ILE A 24 -18.54 20.31 -10.74
N LYS A 25 -19.41 19.59 -11.44
CA LYS A 25 -20.85 19.59 -11.13
C LYS A 25 -21.15 18.99 -9.75
N LEU A 26 -20.42 17.95 -9.37
CA LEU A 26 -20.61 17.23 -8.11
C LEU A 26 -20.24 18.09 -6.88
N SER A 27 -19.16 18.86 -6.97
CA SER A 27 -18.70 19.77 -5.91
C SER A 27 -18.17 21.07 -6.53
N PRO A 28 -19.07 22.01 -6.87
CA PRO A 28 -18.72 23.25 -7.59
C PRO A 28 -17.97 24.27 -6.73
N GLU A 29 -17.95 24.10 -5.41
CA GLU A 29 -17.30 25.03 -4.48
C GLU A 29 -15.76 24.98 -4.55
N ILE A 30 -15.21 23.94 -5.17
CA ILE A 30 -13.77 23.75 -5.34
C ILE A 30 -13.41 24.04 -6.80
N PRO A 31 -12.39 24.89 -7.08
CA PRO A 31 -11.97 25.21 -8.43
C PRO A 31 -11.16 24.05 -9.05
N TRP A 32 -11.81 22.92 -9.33
CA TRP A 32 -11.13 21.67 -9.71
C TRP A 32 -10.27 21.77 -10.98
N MET A 33 -10.67 22.58 -11.97
CA MET A 33 -9.85 22.81 -13.16
C MET A 33 -8.51 23.47 -12.82
N GLU A 34 -8.56 24.54 -12.04
CA GLU A 34 -7.37 25.29 -11.61
C GLU A 34 -6.52 24.45 -10.67
N TYR A 35 -7.14 23.80 -9.68
CA TYR A 35 -6.46 22.93 -8.73
C TYR A 35 -5.71 21.80 -9.43
N THR A 36 -6.39 21.07 -10.32
CA THR A 36 -5.80 19.95 -11.05
C THR A 36 -4.67 20.44 -11.96
N ASN A 37 -4.91 21.48 -12.78
CA ASN A 37 -3.85 21.98 -13.67
C ASN A 37 -2.66 22.57 -12.91
N THR A 38 -2.87 23.20 -11.75
CA THR A 38 -1.76 23.71 -10.91
C THR A 38 -0.84 22.60 -10.43
N ILE A 39 -1.39 21.43 -10.11
CA ILE A 39 -0.60 20.27 -9.66
C ILE A 39 0.06 19.56 -10.84
N MET A 40 -0.61 19.50 -11.99
CA MET A 40 -0.16 18.74 -13.17
C MET A 40 0.86 19.49 -14.04
N GLN A 41 0.89 20.82 -13.97
CA GLN A 41 1.85 21.64 -14.71
C GLN A 41 3.27 21.56 -14.09
N PRO A 42 4.33 21.65 -14.92
CA PRO A 42 4.31 21.82 -16.38
C PRO A 42 4.17 20.51 -17.18
N MET A 43 3.99 19.36 -16.51
CA MET A 43 4.03 18.04 -17.14
C MET A 43 2.85 17.82 -18.10
N PHE A 44 1.63 18.15 -17.65
CA PHE A 44 0.42 17.92 -18.42
C PHE A 44 -0.57 19.06 -18.30
N SER A 45 -1.28 19.33 -19.39
CA SER A 45 -2.47 20.18 -19.42
C SER A 45 -3.72 19.30 -19.39
N ILE A 46 -4.53 19.44 -18.35
CA ILE A 46 -5.69 18.60 -18.10
C ILE A 46 -6.96 19.30 -18.59
N GLN A 47 -7.70 18.59 -19.44
CA GLN A 47 -8.98 19.04 -20.00
C GLN A 47 -10.15 18.64 -19.12
N ALA A 48 -11.29 19.32 -19.27
CA ALA A 48 -12.50 19.01 -18.50
C ALA A 48 -13.06 17.60 -18.78
N THR A 49 -12.70 17.00 -19.93
CA THR A 49 -13.08 15.64 -20.31
C THR A 49 -12.22 14.55 -19.67
N GLU A 50 -11.19 14.91 -18.90
CA GLU A 50 -10.28 13.97 -18.25
C GLU A 50 -11.04 12.97 -17.37
N PRO A 51 -10.84 11.65 -17.52
CA PRO A 51 -11.42 10.66 -16.62
C PRO A 51 -10.72 10.66 -15.25
N ILE A 52 -11.50 10.70 -14.17
CA ILE A 52 -11.03 10.70 -12.79
C ILE A 52 -11.74 9.60 -12.01
N GLY A 53 -10.97 8.84 -11.22
CA GLY A 53 -11.49 7.92 -10.21
C GLY A 53 -11.82 8.63 -8.90
N VAL A 54 -13.10 8.72 -8.55
CA VAL A 54 -13.59 9.37 -7.33
C VAL A 54 -14.08 8.33 -6.33
N TRP A 55 -13.40 8.25 -5.18
CA TRP A 55 -13.64 7.24 -4.16
C TRP A 55 -14.60 7.69 -3.03
N ALA A 56 -14.92 8.98 -2.96
CA ALA A 56 -15.65 9.56 -1.83
C ALA A 56 -16.55 10.73 -2.27
N THR A 57 -17.51 10.47 -3.15
CA THR A 57 -18.39 11.49 -3.74
C THR A 57 -19.15 12.32 -2.69
N ASP A 58 -19.71 11.68 -1.67
CA ASP A 58 -20.44 12.37 -0.59
C ASP A 58 -19.53 13.22 0.30
N PHE A 59 -18.27 12.79 0.49
CA PHE A 59 -17.28 13.59 1.19
C PHE A 59 -16.97 14.86 0.39
N LEU A 60 -16.76 14.73 -0.93
CA LEU A 60 -16.44 15.87 -1.81
C LEU A 60 -17.57 16.91 -1.81
N LYS A 61 -18.83 16.49 -1.91
CA LYS A 61 -19.99 17.40 -1.76
C LYS A 61 -19.96 18.15 -0.43
N LYS A 62 -19.78 17.42 0.67
CA LYS A 62 -19.84 18.00 2.04
C LYS A 62 -18.64 18.91 2.33
N ILE A 63 -17.44 18.57 1.85
CA ILE A 63 -16.23 19.37 2.09
C ILE A 63 -16.26 20.67 1.28
N GLY A 64 -16.77 20.67 0.05
CA GLY A 64 -16.95 21.91 -0.73
C GLY A 64 -17.81 22.93 0.01
N ILE A 65 -18.97 22.50 0.50
CA ILE A 65 -19.87 23.33 1.32
C ILE A 65 -19.19 23.82 2.60
N LEU A 66 -18.47 22.93 3.30
CA LEU A 66 -17.77 23.27 4.54
C LEU A 66 -16.67 24.32 4.30
N ILE A 67 -15.88 24.16 3.24
CA ILE A 67 -14.83 25.10 2.83
C ILE A 67 -15.45 26.47 2.59
N ASN A 68 -16.55 26.55 1.83
CA ASN A 68 -17.18 27.84 1.51
C ASN A 68 -17.75 28.55 2.75
N LYS A 69 -18.25 27.80 3.74
CA LYS A 69 -18.79 28.33 5.00
C LYS A 69 -17.73 28.66 6.06
N THR A 70 -16.50 28.18 5.89
CA THR A 70 -15.44 28.35 6.89
C THR A 70 -14.66 29.64 6.63
N PRO A 71 -14.38 30.50 7.63
CA PRO A 71 -13.57 31.70 7.44
C PRO A 71 -12.19 31.37 6.85
N LYS A 72 -11.71 32.18 5.89
CA LYS A 72 -10.42 31.95 5.20
C LYS A 72 -9.24 31.81 6.16
N ARG A 73 -9.22 32.58 7.26
CA ARG A 73 -8.21 32.47 8.32
C ARG A 73 -8.19 31.08 8.96
N THR A 74 -9.35 30.50 9.24
CA THR A 74 -9.47 29.16 9.81
C THR A 74 -8.99 28.10 8.82
N GLN A 75 -9.32 28.25 7.53
CA GLN A 75 -8.81 27.36 6.47
C GLN A 75 -7.28 27.42 6.38
N ALA A 76 -6.71 28.63 6.35
CA ALA A 76 -5.26 28.83 6.32
C ALA A 76 -4.56 28.23 7.55
N ASN A 77 -5.12 28.45 8.75
CA ASN A 77 -4.61 27.85 9.98
C ASN A 77 -4.64 26.31 9.94
N TYR A 78 -5.72 25.71 9.42
CA TYR A 78 -5.83 24.26 9.28
C TYR A 78 -4.79 23.70 8.30
N ILE A 79 -4.62 24.34 7.14
CA ILE A 79 -3.60 23.93 6.15
C ILE A 79 -2.20 24.05 6.74
N MET A 80 -1.88 25.20 7.36
CA MET A 80 -0.57 25.42 7.97
C MET A 80 -0.32 24.50 9.18
N TRP A 81 -1.36 24.12 9.92
CA TRP A 81 -1.23 23.12 10.97
C TRP A 81 -0.76 21.77 10.42
N HIS A 82 -1.29 21.31 9.29
CA HIS A 82 -0.81 20.09 8.63
C HIS A 82 0.64 20.23 8.15
N VAL A 83 1.02 21.39 7.60
CA VAL A 83 2.42 21.68 7.22
C VAL A 83 3.33 21.61 8.45
N VAL A 84 2.96 22.25 9.56
CA VAL A 84 3.72 22.21 10.82
C VAL A 84 3.84 20.79 11.32
N MET A 85 2.73 20.06 11.44
CA MET A 85 2.71 18.69 11.97
C MET A 85 3.58 17.73 11.14
N ARG A 86 3.59 17.87 9.81
CA ARG A 86 4.47 17.10 8.92
C ARG A 86 5.93 17.55 8.97
N SER A 87 6.19 18.82 9.28
CA SER A 87 7.56 19.37 9.34
C SER A 87 8.27 19.10 10.67
N VAL A 88 7.54 19.02 11.79
CA VAL A 88 8.11 18.88 13.15
C VAL A 88 9.19 17.79 13.29
N PRO A 89 9.09 16.60 12.68
CA PRO A 89 10.15 15.59 12.75
C PRO A 89 11.52 16.08 12.24
N TYR A 90 11.53 17.05 11.32
CA TYR A 90 12.71 17.59 10.64
C TYR A 90 13.24 18.89 11.27
N LEU A 91 12.53 19.45 12.26
CA LEU A 91 12.89 20.72 12.92
C LEU A 91 13.90 20.52 14.07
N ASN A 92 14.05 21.51 14.94
CA ASN A 92 14.92 21.44 16.11
C ASN A 92 14.36 20.51 17.22
N GLN A 93 15.14 20.30 18.28
CA GLN A 93 14.75 19.43 19.38
C GLN A 93 13.53 19.94 20.14
N ALA A 94 13.36 21.26 20.28
CA ALA A 94 12.23 21.85 20.98
C ALA A 94 10.89 21.49 20.30
N ALA A 95 10.80 21.63 18.98
CA ALA A 95 9.62 21.22 18.21
C ALA A 95 9.32 19.72 18.36
N ARG A 96 10.36 18.86 18.25
CA ARG A 96 10.20 17.41 18.44
C ARG A 96 9.80 17.03 19.87
N ASN A 97 10.19 17.79 20.88
CA ASN A 97 9.78 17.57 22.26
C ASN A 97 8.28 17.86 22.44
N VAL A 98 7.75 18.93 21.82
CA VAL A 98 6.31 19.22 21.82
C VAL A 98 5.53 18.05 21.22
N LYS A 99 5.95 17.53 20.06
CA LYS A 99 5.33 16.34 19.45
C LYS A 99 5.42 15.10 20.33
N LEU A 100 6.52 14.91 21.04
CA LEU A 100 6.66 13.80 21.98
C LEU A 100 5.65 13.88 23.13
N GLN A 101 5.39 15.08 23.67
CA GLN A 101 4.38 15.24 24.73
C GLN A 101 2.97 14.92 24.21
N TYR A 102 2.67 15.33 22.97
CA TYR A 102 1.43 14.96 22.30
C TYR A 102 1.33 13.44 22.11
N ASP A 103 2.38 12.79 21.59
CA ASP A 103 2.40 11.33 21.34
C ASP A 103 2.36 10.51 22.63
N LYS A 104 2.94 11.02 23.72
CA LYS A 104 2.80 10.43 25.07
C LYS A 104 1.35 10.35 25.50
N LYS A 105 0.59 11.43 25.28
CA LYS A 105 -0.81 11.50 25.67
C LYS A 105 -1.72 10.69 24.74
N LEU A 106 -1.46 10.73 23.43
CA LEU A 106 -2.31 10.06 22.44
C LEU A 106 -2.05 8.55 22.33
N ARG A 107 -0.78 8.13 22.38
CA ARG A 107 -0.34 6.77 22.04
C ARG A 107 0.47 6.09 23.16
N GLY A 108 0.65 6.74 24.30
CA GLY A 108 1.43 6.18 25.41
C GLY A 108 2.94 6.03 25.12
N VAL A 109 3.48 6.74 24.13
CA VAL A 109 4.89 6.59 23.72
C VAL A 109 5.83 7.00 24.85
N LYS A 110 6.53 6.03 25.46
CA LYS A 110 7.38 6.29 26.65
C LYS A 110 8.68 7.02 26.32
N LYS A 111 9.34 6.66 25.22
CA LYS A 111 10.65 7.21 24.81
C LYS A 111 10.72 7.39 23.31
N GLN A 112 11.49 8.38 22.86
CA GLN A 112 11.84 8.52 21.45
C GLN A 112 12.82 7.43 21.02
N LEU A 113 12.65 6.94 19.79
CA LEU A 113 13.64 6.07 19.16
C LEU A 113 15.01 6.77 19.07
N PRO A 114 16.13 6.01 19.14
CA PRO A 114 17.46 6.54 18.86
C PRO A 114 17.51 7.28 17.52
N LYS A 115 18.31 8.35 17.44
CA LYS A 115 18.36 9.23 16.25
C LYS A 115 18.65 8.44 14.97
N TRP A 116 19.64 7.55 14.99
CA TRP A 116 20.01 6.74 13.83
C TRP A 116 18.81 5.88 13.34
N LYS A 117 18.05 5.28 14.26
CA LYS A 117 16.92 4.41 13.92
C LYS A 117 15.79 5.20 13.27
N LYS A 118 15.50 6.40 13.78
CA LYS A 118 14.54 7.32 13.14
C LYS A 118 14.97 7.73 11.74
N CYS A 119 16.25 8.03 11.55
CA CYS A 119 16.78 8.38 10.24
C CYS A 119 16.61 7.20 9.27
N VAL A 120 16.98 5.98 9.68
CA VAL A 120 16.79 4.77 8.86
C VAL A 120 15.32 4.53 8.55
N GLU A 121 14.44 4.53 9.56
CA GLU A 121 13.00 4.34 9.36
C GLU A 121 12.44 5.34 8.36
N LYS A 122 12.83 6.62 8.43
CA LYS A 122 12.31 7.62 7.50
C LYS A 122 12.83 7.49 6.07
N ILE A 123 13.95 6.81 5.87
CA ILE A 123 14.48 6.55 4.54
C ILE A 123 13.89 5.27 3.93
N VAL A 124 13.59 4.26 4.76
CA VAL A 124 13.11 2.93 4.33
C VAL A 124 11.58 2.80 4.28
N ASP A 125 10.85 3.67 4.97
CA ASP A 125 9.38 3.78 4.94
C ASP A 125 8.85 3.98 3.51
N ASP A 126 7.57 3.70 3.27
CA ASP A 126 6.91 3.87 1.97
C ASP A 126 6.82 5.35 1.54
N GLU A 127 6.81 6.27 2.51
CA GLU A 127 7.02 7.71 2.25
C GLU A 127 8.50 8.03 1.95
N GLY A 128 9.40 7.14 2.35
CA GLY A 128 10.85 7.23 2.20
C GLY A 128 11.25 7.08 0.74
N ARG A 129 11.67 8.19 0.15
CA ARG A 129 11.95 8.24 -1.30
C ARG A 129 13.26 7.55 -1.69
N LEU A 130 14.09 7.14 -0.74
CA LEU A 130 15.35 6.43 -1.01
C LEU A 130 15.30 4.93 -0.65
N ARG A 131 14.10 4.34 -0.55
CA ARG A 131 13.94 2.91 -0.23
C ARG A 131 14.73 2.00 -1.18
N ILE A 132 14.72 2.31 -2.49
CA ILE A 132 15.43 1.54 -3.51
C ILE A 132 16.94 1.67 -3.32
N ALA A 133 17.44 2.89 -3.08
CA ALA A 133 18.86 3.14 -2.84
C ALA A 133 19.40 2.42 -1.59
N ILE A 134 18.59 2.21 -0.55
CA ILE A 134 18.99 1.44 0.64
C ILE A 134 18.83 -0.06 0.43
N ALA A 135 17.84 -0.50 -0.34
CA ALA A 135 17.59 -1.91 -0.57
C ALA A 135 18.76 -2.61 -1.28
N ALA A 136 19.42 -1.95 -2.24
CA ALA A 136 20.56 -2.50 -2.96
C ALA A 136 21.76 -2.90 -2.07
N PRO A 137 22.35 -2.00 -1.26
CA PRO A 137 23.43 -2.39 -0.35
C PRO A 137 22.96 -3.35 0.74
N TYR A 138 21.67 -3.33 1.12
CA TYR A 138 21.12 -4.30 2.07
C TYR A 138 21.17 -5.73 1.49
N VAL A 139 20.64 -5.93 0.28
CA VAL A 139 20.63 -7.22 -0.40
C VAL A 139 22.05 -7.72 -0.62
N ARG A 140 22.93 -6.90 -1.22
CA ARG A 140 24.33 -7.27 -1.51
C ARG A 140 25.11 -7.73 -0.28
N LYS A 141 24.77 -7.20 0.90
CA LYS A 141 25.52 -7.46 2.14
C LYS A 141 24.91 -8.57 3.00
N TYR A 142 23.58 -8.66 3.07
CA TYR A 142 22.90 -9.47 4.09
C TYR A 142 22.10 -10.63 3.53
N PHE A 143 21.76 -10.62 2.25
CA PHE A 143 20.91 -11.65 1.67
C PHE A 143 21.75 -12.69 0.91
N LYS A 144 21.40 -13.98 1.09
CA LYS A 144 22.05 -15.11 0.42
C LYS A 144 21.14 -15.63 -0.69
N GLU A 145 21.68 -15.85 -1.88
CA GLU A 145 20.86 -16.26 -3.03
C GLU A 145 20.17 -17.62 -2.83
N ASP A 146 20.79 -18.56 -2.13
CA ASP A 146 20.17 -19.86 -1.81
C ASP A 146 18.85 -19.71 -1.04
N ALA A 147 18.72 -18.66 -0.21
CA ALA A 147 17.47 -18.37 0.50
C ALA A 147 16.33 -17.97 -0.45
N LYS A 148 16.66 -17.36 -1.60
CA LYS A 148 15.68 -17.00 -2.62
C LYS A 148 15.14 -18.24 -3.30
N HIS A 149 16.00 -19.17 -3.71
CA HIS A 149 15.60 -20.42 -4.35
C HIS A 149 14.72 -21.26 -3.44
N ALA A 150 15.11 -21.46 -2.18
CA ALA A 150 14.31 -22.22 -1.23
C ALA A 150 12.95 -21.54 -0.91
N ALA A 151 12.90 -20.21 -0.87
CA ALA A 151 11.62 -19.49 -0.69
C ALA A 151 10.72 -19.59 -1.94
N ASP A 152 11.31 -19.56 -3.14
CA ASP A 152 10.60 -19.72 -4.41
C ASP A 152 9.93 -21.10 -4.51
N GLU A 153 10.66 -22.18 -4.19
CA GLU A 153 10.11 -23.54 -4.14
C GLU A 153 8.92 -23.65 -3.17
N MET A 154 9.02 -23.00 -2.00
CA MET A 154 7.92 -22.97 -1.04
C MET A 154 6.70 -22.21 -1.56
N VAL A 155 6.90 -21.12 -2.30
CA VAL A 155 5.80 -20.37 -2.91
C VAL A 155 5.08 -21.23 -3.94
N THR A 156 5.82 -21.90 -4.83
CA THR A 156 5.23 -22.84 -5.79
C THR A 156 4.44 -23.93 -5.10
N TYR A 157 5.02 -24.59 -4.08
CA TYR A 157 4.34 -25.66 -3.36
C TYR A 157 3.03 -25.20 -2.70
N ILE A 158 3.05 -24.04 -2.02
CA ILE A 158 1.86 -23.53 -1.32
C ILE A 158 0.79 -23.05 -2.31
N GLN A 159 1.20 -22.52 -3.46
CA GLN A 159 0.28 -22.15 -4.53
C GLN A 159 -0.41 -23.38 -5.13
N GLU A 160 0.34 -24.46 -5.40
CA GLU A 160 -0.24 -25.74 -5.84
C GLU A 160 -1.24 -26.31 -4.82
N GLU A 161 -0.92 -26.24 -3.52
CA GLU A 161 -1.85 -26.68 -2.48
C GLU A 161 -3.09 -25.76 -2.36
N PHE A 162 -2.92 -24.46 -2.59
CA PHE A 162 -4.06 -23.54 -2.67
C PHE A 162 -4.97 -23.88 -3.86
N ASP A 163 -4.39 -24.23 -5.01
CA ASP A 163 -5.14 -24.69 -6.18
C ASP A 163 -5.84 -26.03 -5.92
N ASN A 164 -5.20 -26.95 -5.20
CA ASN A 164 -5.85 -28.18 -4.73
C ASN A 164 -7.06 -27.86 -3.84
N ILE A 165 -6.95 -26.89 -2.93
CA ILE A 165 -8.08 -26.44 -2.12
C ILE A 165 -9.18 -25.87 -3.02
N LEU A 166 -8.82 -25.00 -3.97
CA LEU A 166 -9.77 -24.43 -4.93
C LEU A 166 -10.46 -25.51 -5.77
N HIS A 167 -9.81 -26.63 -6.11
CA HIS A 167 -10.46 -27.74 -6.80
C HIS A 167 -11.50 -28.45 -5.92
N ASN A 168 -11.26 -28.55 -4.61
CA ASN A 168 -12.04 -29.42 -3.71
C ASN A 168 -13.12 -28.69 -2.89
N ILE A 169 -13.13 -27.35 -2.83
CA ILE A 169 -14.16 -26.63 -2.07
C ILE A 169 -15.56 -26.81 -2.66
N GLU A 170 -16.51 -27.30 -1.86
CA GLU A 170 -17.87 -27.64 -2.33
C GLU A 170 -18.81 -26.43 -2.47
N TRP A 171 -18.44 -25.30 -1.87
CA TRP A 171 -19.31 -24.12 -1.81
C TRP A 171 -19.20 -23.20 -3.03
N MET A 172 -18.20 -23.42 -3.89
CA MET A 172 -17.94 -22.65 -5.10
C MET A 172 -18.46 -23.39 -6.34
N ASP A 173 -19.19 -22.69 -7.21
CA ASP A 173 -19.61 -23.24 -8.51
C ASP A 173 -18.42 -23.38 -9.47
N ASP A 174 -18.54 -24.23 -10.48
CA ASP A 174 -17.46 -24.54 -11.42
C ASP A 174 -16.99 -23.32 -12.23
N ALA A 175 -17.89 -22.40 -12.59
CA ALA A 175 -17.52 -21.22 -13.36
C ALA A 175 -16.70 -20.22 -12.52
N THR A 176 -17.11 -19.98 -11.28
CA THR A 176 -16.31 -19.16 -10.34
C THR A 176 -14.99 -19.85 -9.99
N ARG A 177 -14.99 -21.19 -9.85
CA ARG A 177 -13.79 -21.99 -9.59
C ARG A 177 -12.74 -21.86 -10.68
N GLN A 178 -13.14 -22.01 -11.94
CA GLN A 178 -12.25 -21.82 -13.09
C GLN A 178 -11.64 -20.41 -13.14
N ARG A 179 -12.41 -19.38 -12.78
CA ARG A 179 -11.91 -18.00 -12.69
C ARG A 179 -10.96 -17.80 -11.50
N ALA A 180 -11.23 -18.46 -10.37
CA ALA A 180 -10.39 -18.43 -9.18
C ALA A 180 -9.03 -19.11 -9.44
N LEU A 181 -9.03 -20.29 -10.08
CA LEU A 181 -7.82 -21.00 -10.51
C LEU A 181 -7.01 -20.13 -11.48
N LYS A 182 -7.65 -19.57 -12.52
CA LYS A 182 -6.98 -18.63 -13.42
C LYS A 182 -6.34 -17.44 -12.70
N LYS A 183 -7.00 -16.92 -11.65
CA LYS A 183 -6.45 -15.83 -10.83
C LYS A 183 -5.25 -16.30 -10.00
N SER A 184 -5.32 -17.50 -9.43
CA SER A 184 -4.21 -18.12 -8.72
C SER A 184 -3.02 -18.35 -9.67
N ASP A 185 -3.24 -19.02 -10.80
CA ASP A 185 -2.21 -19.33 -11.82
C ASP A 185 -1.50 -18.09 -12.37
N SER A 186 -2.22 -16.98 -12.51
CA SER A 186 -1.67 -15.72 -13.02
C SER A 186 -1.07 -14.83 -11.94
N MET A 187 -1.08 -15.26 -10.68
CA MET A 187 -0.52 -14.51 -9.57
C MET A 187 1.00 -14.44 -9.71
N TYR A 188 1.52 -13.21 -9.81
CA TYR A 188 2.96 -13.00 -9.94
C TYR A 188 3.65 -13.05 -8.57
N SER A 189 4.71 -13.83 -8.46
CA SER A 189 5.49 -13.97 -7.23
C SER A 189 6.81 -13.20 -7.32
N SER A 190 7.00 -12.21 -6.46
CA SER A 190 8.25 -11.47 -6.32
C SER A 190 8.98 -11.89 -5.05
N ILE A 191 10.08 -12.63 -5.22
CA ILE A 191 10.85 -13.19 -4.12
C ILE A 191 12.14 -12.40 -3.90
N ALA A 192 12.34 -11.97 -2.65
CA ALA A 192 13.48 -11.25 -2.11
C ALA A 192 13.72 -9.85 -2.71
N TYR A 193 14.10 -9.78 -3.99
CA TYR A 193 14.46 -8.55 -4.68
C TYR A 193 14.50 -8.74 -6.21
N PRO A 194 14.21 -7.68 -6.99
CA PRO A 194 14.35 -7.70 -8.45
C PRO A 194 15.83 -7.56 -8.88
N PRO A 195 16.26 -8.19 -9.98
CA PRO A 195 17.65 -8.17 -10.43
C PRO A 195 18.20 -6.76 -10.71
N GLU A 196 17.35 -5.82 -11.14
CA GLU A 196 17.69 -4.40 -11.38
C GLU A 196 18.23 -3.71 -10.13
N LEU A 197 17.90 -4.22 -8.94
CA LEU A 197 18.42 -3.70 -7.68
C LEU A 197 19.94 -3.98 -7.51
N LEU A 198 20.49 -4.91 -8.30
CA LEU A 198 21.93 -5.16 -8.33
C LEU A 198 22.66 -4.32 -9.39
N ASP A 199 21.93 -3.62 -10.26
CA ASP A 199 22.49 -2.75 -11.29
C ASP A 199 22.48 -1.28 -10.83
N ASP A 200 23.65 -0.73 -10.52
CA ASP A 200 23.78 0.66 -10.08
C ASP A 200 23.30 1.67 -11.15
N SER A 201 23.35 1.31 -12.44
CA SER A 201 22.87 2.19 -13.51
C SER A 201 21.35 2.38 -13.45
N LYS A 202 20.59 1.32 -13.13
CA LYS A 202 19.13 1.38 -12.96
C LYS A 202 18.72 2.18 -11.73
N ILE A 203 19.48 2.07 -10.66
CA ILE A 203 19.26 2.88 -9.46
C ILE A 203 19.54 4.36 -9.75
N HIS A 204 20.63 4.68 -10.45
CA HIS A 204 20.93 6.06 -10.85
C HIS A 204 19.88 6.64 -11.80
N GLU A 205 19.42 5.86 -12.79
CA GLU A 205 18.35 6.24 -13.72
C GLU A 205 17.06 6.58 -12.95
N TYR A 206 16.65 5.74 -11.99
CA TYR A 206 15.47 5.99 -11.19
C TYR A 206 15.56 7.31 -10.40
N TYR A 207 16.73 7.63 -9.85
CA TYR A 207 16.95 8.82 -9.02
C TYR A 207 17.40 10.06 -9.80
N ASP A 208 17.33 10.04 -11.13
CA ASP A 208 17.73 11.18 -11.94
C ASP A 208 16.93 12.46 -11.58
N GLY A 209 17.64 13.57 -11.46
CA GLY A 209 17.10 14.86 -11.02
C GLY A 209 16.82 14.99 -9.51
N LEU A 210 17.04 13.97 -8.67
CA LEU A 210 16.94 14.11 -7.22
C LEU A 210 18.20 14.77 -6.63
N ILE A 211 18.05 15.98 -6.09
CA ILE A 211 19.16 16.72 -5.47
C ILE A 211 19.13 16.57 -3.94
N ILE A 212 20.17 15.96 -3.39
CA ILE A 212 20.39 15.82 -1.94
C ILE A 212 21.69 16.51 -1.54
N ASN A 213 21.57 17.55 -0.71
CA ASN A 213 22.70 18.34 -0.21
C ASN A 213 22.95 18.10 1.29
N LYS A 214 24.18 18.36 1.74
CA LYS A 214 24.53 18.38 3.16
C LYS A 214 23.99 19.67 3.81
N GLY A 215 23.39 19.58 5.00
CA GLY A 215 23.15 20.73 5.89
C GLY A 215 21.70 20.92 6.36
N ASP A 216 20.73 21.00 5.46
CA ASP A 216 19.32 21.24 5.81
C ASP A 216 18.46 19.99 5.60
N PHE A 217 18.12 19.32 6.70
CA PHE A 217 17.32 18.10 6.70
C PHE A 217 15.87 18.32 6.29
N LEU A 218 15.27 19.47 6.63
CA LEU A 218 13.91 19.80 6.21
C LEU A 218 13.86 20.03 4.70
N GLN A 219 14.81 20.80 4.16
CA GLN A 219 14.90 21.05 2.73
C GLN A 219 15.13 19.75 1.95
N GLN A 220 15.95 18.83 2.46
CA GLN A 220 16.13 17.52 1.82
C GLN A 220 14.83 16.71 1.80
N ASN A 221 14.06 16.72 2.89
CA ASN A 221 12.76 16.05 2.93
C ASN A 221 11.76 16.67 1.93
N LEU A 222 11.77 17.99 1.78
CA LEU A 222 10.94 18.68 0.79
C LEU A 222 11.36 18.33 -0.65
N ASN A 223 12.67 18.28 -0.94
CA ASN A 223 13.18 17.86 -2.25
C ASN A 223 12.77 16.43 -2.60
N MET A 224 12.92 15.49 -1.65
CA MET A 224 12.47 14.11 -1.81
C MET A 224 10.95 14.05 -2.04
N SER A 225 10.16 14.79 -1.25
CA SER A 225 8.71 14.84 -1.41
C SER A 225 8.30 15.34 -2.80
N LYS A 226 8.96 16.40 -3.31
CA LYS A 226 8.74 16.93 -4.66
C LYS A 226 9.10 15.91 -5.74
N PHE A 227 10.28 15.28 -5.63
CA PHE A 227 10.71 14.23 -6.55
C PHE A 227 9.66 13.12 -6.63
N GLY A 228 9.22 12.59 -5.49
CA GLY A 228 8.23 11.50 -5.48
C GLY A 228 6.85 11.90 -6.01
N VAL A 229 6.41 13.15 -5.80
CA VAL A 229 5.18 13.65 -6.42
C VAL A 229 5.36 13.74 -7.94
N HIS A 230 6.46 14.33 -8.42
CA HIS A 230 6.70 14.45 -9.86
C HIS A 230 6.83 13.08 -10.54
N SER A 231 7.53 12.11 -9.94
CA SER A 231 7.65 10.76 -10.51
C SER A 231 6.28 10.11 -10.68
N ASN A 232 5.42 10.16 -9.64
CA ASN A 232 4.07 9.59 -9.72
C ASN A 232 3.19 10.33 -10.75
N LEU A 233 3.33 11.65 -10.88
CA LEU A 233 2.52 12.43 -11.81
C LEU A 233 2.90 12.19 -13.27
N LYS A 234 4.17 11.91 -13.58
CA LYS A 234 4.65 11.60 -14.93
C LYS A 234 3.99 10.36 -15.52
N GLU A 235 3.68 9.38 -14.68
CA GLU A 235 3.10 8.09 -15.08
C GLU A 235 1.63 8.19 -15.52
N LEU A 236 0.99 9.36 -15.44
CA LEU A 236 -0.44 9.52 -15.75
C LEU A 236 -0.82 9.06 -17.17
N ARG A 237 0.10 9.16 -18.13
CA ARG A 237 -0.13 8.78 -19.55
C ARG A 237 0.58 7.50 -19.95
N ASP A 238 1.36 6.91 -19.06
CA ASP A 238 2.11 5.70 -19.33
C ASP A 238 1.20 4.48 -19.13
N GLU A 239 1.50 3.41 -19.85
CA GLU A 239 0.86 2.13 -19.61
C GLU A 239 1.37 1.54 -18.28
N VAL A 240 0.47 0.90 -17.54
CA VAL A 240 0.83 0.27 -16.26
C VAL A 240 1.64 -1.00 -16.53
N ASP A 241 2.93 -0.97 -16.22
CA ASP A 241 3.75 -2.18 -16.13
C ASP A 241 3.54 -2.86 -14.77
N LYS A 242 2.79 -3.97 -14.78
CA LYS A 242 2.51 -4.77 -13.57
C LYS A 242 3.74 -5.47 -13.01
N LYS A 243 4.82 -5.58 -13.80
CA LYS A 243 6.08 -6.21 -13.42
C LYS A 243 7.19 -5.18 -13.23
N ASP A 244 6.84 -3.90 -13.08
CA ASP A 244 7.79 -2.84 -12.81
C ASP A 244 8.62 -3.14 -11.55
N TRP A 245 9.92 -3.34 -11.75
CA TRP A 245 10.88 -3.67 -10.69
C TRP A 245 10.88 -2.64 -9.55
N ARG A 246 10.51 -1.38 -9.82
CA ARG A 246 10.47 -0.29 -8.83
C ARG A 246 9.44 -0.56 -7.73
N GLU A 247 8.33 -1.20 -8.07
CA GLU A 247 7.32 -1.64 -7.11
C GLU A 247 7.86 -2.74 -6.19
N TYR A 248 8.66 -3.65 -6.75
CA TYR A 248 9.23 -4.81 -6.05
C TYR A 248 10.56 -4.54 -5.33
N ALA A 249 11.11 -3.33 -5.45
CA ALA A 249 12.39 -2.94 -4.86
C ALA A 249 12.37 -2.66 -3.33
N LYS A 250 11.35 -3.11 -2.59
CA LYS A 250 11.22 -2.92 -1.13
C LYS A 250 12.01 -3.95 -0.30
N ALA A 251 13.13 -4.44 -0.81
CA ALA A 251 13.83 -5.62 -0.29
C ALA A 251 14.27 -5.54 1.18
N ALA A 252 14.50 -4.34 1.73
CA ALA A 252 14.94 -4.16 3.12
C ALA A 252 13.81 -4.12 4.17
N GLN A 253 12.55 -4.34 3.78
CA GLN A 253 11.41 -4.33 4.69
C GLN A 253 11.15 -5.73 5.27
N VAL A 254 10.77 -5.80 6.55
CA VAL A 254 10.38 -7.05 7.23
C VAL A 254 8.85 -7.14 7.18
N ASN A 255 8.32 -7.53 6.02
CA ASN A 255 6.88 -7.69 5.78
C ASN A 255 6.65 -8.57 4.53
N ALA A 256 5.39 -8.86 4.20
CA ALA A 256 4.97 -9.40 2.91
C ALA A 256 3.70 -8.66 2.43
N TYR A 257 3.37 -8.78 1.14
CA TYR A 257 2.30 -8.00 0.53
C TYR A 257 1.61 -8.74 -0.61
N TYR A 258 0.29 -8.53 -0.73
CA TYR A 258 -0.49 -8.76 -1.93
C TYR A 258 -0.93 -7.43 -2.54
N ASN A 259 -0.79 -7.30 -3.87
CA ASN A 259 -1.29 -6.16 -4.63
C ASN A 259 -2.39 -6.63 -5.61
N SER A 260 -3.62 -6.16 -5.38
CA SER A 260 -4.77 -6.53 -6.21
C SER A 260 -4.71 -6.00 -7.64
N LEU A 261 -4.02 -4.88 -7.91
CA LEU A 261 -3.96 -4.26 -9.25
C LEU A 261 -2.99 -4.99 -10.18
N SER A 262 -1.89 -5.51 -9.63
CA SER A 262 -0.93 -6.34 -10.38
C SER A 262 -1.20 -7.84 -10.25
N ASN A 263 -2.12 -8.24 -9.36
CA ASN A 263 -2.32 -9.63 -8.93
C ASN A 263 -0.97 -10.27 -8.55
N ALA A 264 -0.25 -9.65 -7.62
CA ALA A 264 1.10 -10.06 -7.26
C ALA A 264 1.28 -10.21 -5.75
N ILE A 265 2.06 -11.22 -5.35
CA ILE A 265 2.57 -11.41 -3.99
C ILE A 265 4.05 -11.04 -3.93
N MET A 266 4.47 -10.38 -2.87
CA MET A 266 5.82 -9.87 -2.70
C MET A 266 6.38 -10.25 -1.32
N PHE A 267 7.54 -10.91 -1.33
CA PHE A 267 8.28 -11.32 -0.14
C PHE A 267 9.67 -10.69 -0.15
N PRO A 268 9.84 -9.45 0.35
CA PRO A 268 11.13 -8.78 0.47
C PRO A 268 12.22 -9.64 1.14
N ALA A 269 13.48 -9.41 0.77
CA ALA A 269 14.64 -10.08 1.39
C ALA A 269 14.64 -9.94 2.92
N GLY A 270 14.12 -8.82 3.44
CA GLY A 270 14.03 -8.54 4.86
C GLY A 270 13.10 -9.45 5.65
N ILE A 271 12.08 -10.09 5.06
CA ILE A 271 11.26 -11.09 5.78
C ILE A 271 11.87 -12.50 5.74
N LEU A 272 12.74 -12.77 4.78
CA LEU A 272 13.37 -14.09 4.57
C LEU A 272 14.57 -14.33 5.51
N GLN A 273 14.37 -14.11 6.81
CA GLN A 273 15.40 -14.28 7.84
C GLN A 273 14.82 -14.63 9.22
N GLY A 274 15.72 -15.01 10.13
CA GLY A 274 15.41 -15.14 11.56
C GLY A 274 14.33 -16.19 11.84
N VAL A 275 13.29 -15.79 12.58
CA VAL A 275 12.20 -16.70 12.96
C VAL A 275 11.30 -17.07 11.78
N TYR A 276 11.22 -16.20 10.76
CA TYR A 276 10.37 -16.42 9.59
C TYR A 276 10.97 -17.43 8.63
N PHE A 277 12.28 -17.35 8.37
CA PHE A 277 12.94 -18.23 7.41
C PHE A 277 14.42 -18.45 7.73
N ASN A 278 14.88 -19.68 7.51
CA ASN A 278 16.29 -20.02 7.39
C ASN A 278 16.41 -21.24 6.47
N ALA A 279 17.29 -21.21 5.47
CA ALA A 279 17.52 -22.35 4.58
C ALA A 279 18.11 -23.56 5.31
N ASP A 280 18.85 -23.33 6.40
CA ASP A 280 19.58 -24.37 7.14
C ASP A 280 18.74 -25.06 8.24
N ARG A 281 17.44 -24.78 8.36
CA ARG A 281 16.57 -25.37 9.40
C ARG A 281 15.53 -26.33 8.82
N PRO A 282 14.95 -27.23 9.64
CA PRO A 282 13.95 -28.18 9.16
C PRO A 282 12.74 -27.49 8.52
N MET A 283 12.27 -28.06 7.40
CA MET A 283 11.20 -27.47 6.59
C MET A 283 9.91 -27.20 7.36
N TYR A 284 9.54 -28.04 8.33
CA TYR A 284 8.32 -27.80 9.13
C TYR A 284 8.35 -26.45 9.87
N GLN A 285 9.53 -25.95 10.25
CA GLN A 285 9.66 -24.62 10.86
C GLN A 285 9.50 -23.50 9.82
N ASN A 286 10.00 -23.72 8.60
CA ASN A 286 9.79 -22.79 7.49
C ASN A 286 8.30 -22.75 7.09
N PHE A 287 7.62 -23.89 7.02
CA PHE A 287 6.18 -23.94 6.76
C PHE A 287 5.36 -23.20 7.83
N GLY A 288 5.69 -23.36 9.11
CA GLY A 288 5.03 -22.60 10.19
C GLY A 288 5.39 -21.10 10.25
N GLY A 289 6.55 -20.72 9.71
CA GLY A 289 7.01 -19.34 9.61
C GLY A 289 6.61 -18.69 8.28
N ILE A 290 7.53 -18.67 7.32
CA ILE A 290 7.28 -18.06 6.00
C ILE A 290 6.15 -18.75 5.23
N GLY A 291 5.95 -20.06 5.39
CA GLY A 291 4.88 -20.77 4.68
C GLY A 291 3.48 -20.26 5.03
N PHE A 292 3.21 -20.00 6.31
CA PHE A 292 1.99 -19.33 6.75
C PHE A 292 1.83 -17.95 6.08
N VAL A 293 2.90 -17.17 6.03
CA VAL A 293 2.89 -15.83 5.41
C VAL A 293 2.63 -15.93 3.91
N ILE A 294 3.20 -16.93 3.23
CA ILE A 294 2.93 -17.18 1.80
C ILE A 294 1.45 -17.48 1.57
N GLY A 295 0.87 -18.41 2.34
CA GLY A 295 -0.55 -18.73 2.25
C GLY A 295 -1.44 -17.53 2.57
N HIS A 296 -1.03 -16.66 3.51
CA HIS A 296 -1.71 -15.41 3.85
C HIS A 296 -1.77 -14.45 2.64
N GLU A 297 -0.64 -14.18 1.98
CA GLU A 297 -0.61 -13.27 0.82
C GLU A 297 -1.35 -13.84 -0.39
N ILE A 298 -1.30 -15.15 -0.63
CA ILE A 298 -2.12 -15.78 -1.69
C ILE A 298 -3.61 -15.61 -1.39
N THR A 299 -4.01 -15.83 -0.12
CA THR A 299 -5.40 -15.71 0.32
C THR A 299 -5.93 -14.28 0.22
N HIS A 300 -5.08 -13.26 0.34
CA HIS A 300 -5.46 -11.86 0.09
C HIS A 300 -6.01 -11.65 -1.34
N GLY A 301 -5.63 -12.47 -2.32
CA GLY A 301 -6.25 -12.48 -3.64
C GLY A 301 -7.74 -12.82 -3.66
N PHE A 302 -8.25 -13.43 -2.59
CA PHE A 302 -9.59 -13.99 -2.51
C PHE A 302 -10.37 -13.50 -1.29
N ASP A 303 -9.80 -12.61 -0.49
CA ASP A 303 -10.46 -12.00 0.66
C ASP A 303 -11.57 -11.00 0.24
N ASN A 304 -12.18 -10.32 1.20
CA ASN A 304 -13.29 -9.38 0.94
C ASN A 304 -12.91 -8.22 0.00
N THR A 305 -11.64 -7.87 -0.09
CA THR A 305 -11.10 -6.85 -1.01
C THR A 305 -10.56 -7.46 -2.29
N GLY A 306 -9.70 -8.47 -2.20
CA GLY A 306 -9.07 -9.11 -3.35
C GLY A 306 -10.07 -9.78 -4.28
N LYS A 307 -11.15 -10.36 -3.76
CA LYS A 307 -12.20 -10.97 -4.59
C LYS A 307 -12.86 -10.00 -5.57
N GLN A 308 -12.78 -8.69 -5.32
CA GLN A 308 -13.39 -7.67 -6.17
C GLN A 308 -12.59 -7.41 -7.46
N PHE A 309 -11.35 -7.92 -7.52
CA PHE A 309 -10.46 -7.80 -8.67
C PHE A 309 -10.30 -9.13 -9.38
N ASP A 310 -10.39 -9.12 -10.72
CA ASP A 310 -10.17 -10.32 -11.54
C ASP A 310 -8.68 -10.71 -11.61
N ALA A 311 -8.38 -11.78 -12.37
CA ALA A 311 -7.01 -12.25 -12.61
C ALA A 311 -6.07 -11.20 -13.20
N ASN A 312 -6.62 -10.18 -13.87
CA ASN A 312 -5.87 -9.07 -14.46
C ASN A 312 -5.85 -7.84 -13.54
N GLY A 313 -6.31 -7.95 -12.29
CA GLY A 313 -6.37 -6.82 -11.36
C GLY A 313 -7.39 -5.75 -11.73
N ASN A 314 -8.37 -6.07 -12.58
CA ASN A 314 -9.47 -5.15 -12.88
C ASN A 314 -10.57 -5.28 -11.82
N LEU A 315 -11.04 -4.14 -11.30
CA LEU A 315 -12.20 -4.09 -10.42
C LEU A 315 -13.47 -4.50 -11.20
N ARG A 316 -13.90 -5.76 -11.04
CA ARG A 316 -15.03 -6.35 -11.77
C ARG A 316 -15.63 -7.49 -10.97
N ASN A 317 -16.95 -7.62 -10.95
CA ASN A 317 -17.57 -8.82 -10.41
C ASN A 317 -17.37 -10.00 -11.38
N TRP A 318 -16.64 -11.02 -10.92
CA TRP A 318 -16.36 -12.26 -11.64
C TRP A 318 -16.91 -13.50 -10.93
N TRP A 319 -17.69 -13.31 -9.86
CA TRP A 319 -18.30 -14.37 -9.07
C TRP A 319 -19.75 -14.57 -9.48
N GLU A 320 -20.21 -15.83 -9.52
CA GLU A 320 -21.63 -16.10 -9.62
C GLU A 320 -22.34 -15.75 -8.31
N LYS A 321 -23.58 -15.27 -8.43
CA LYS A 321 -24.35 -14.72 -7.30
C LYS A 321 -24.49 -15.68 -6.12
N GLU A 322 -24.75 -16.97 -6.40
CA GLU A 322 -24.94 -17.98 -5.35
C GLU A 322 -23.62 -18.31 -4.64
N THR A 323 -22.50 -18.33 -5.36
CA THR A 323 -21.16 -18.50 -4.76
C THR A 323 -20.78 -17.30 -3.93
N GLU A 324 -21.07 -16.08 -4.40
CA GLU A 324 -20.87 -14.87 -3.62
C GLU A 324 -21.68 -14.87 -2.31
N LYS A 325 -22.94 -15.34 -2.36
CA LYS A 325 -23.76 -15.49 -1.15
C LYS A 325 -23.12 -16.47 -0.16
N LYS A 326 -22.72 -17.66 -0.62
CA LYS A 326 -22.04 -18.68 0.21
C LYS A 326 -20.71 -18.17 0.78
N TYR A 327 -19.97 -17.35 0.03
CA TYR A 327 -18.77 -16.69 0.52
C TYR A 327 -19.08 -15.83 1.76
N TYR A 328 -20.10 -14.96 1.68
CA TYR A 328 -20.47 -14.12 2.82
C TYR A 328 -21.03 -14.92 4.00
N GLU A 329 -21.76 -16.01 3.74
CA GLU A 329 -22.21 -16.92 4.80
C GLU A 329 -21.04 -17.54 5.57
N LYS A 330 -19.96 -17.92 4.88
CA LYS A 330 -18.74 -18.43 5.51
C LYS A 330 -17.95 -17.34 6.22
N ALA A 331 -17.79 -16.18 5.59
CA ALA A 331 -17.10 -15.03 6.18
C ALA A 331 -17.77 -14.57 7.50
N ARG A 332 -19.10 -14.73 7.61
CA ARG A 332 -19.85 -14.42 8.83
C ARG A 332 -19.34 -15.18 10.06
N CYS A 333 -18.93 -16.44 9.91
CA CYS A 333 -18.34 -17.21 11.01
C CYS A 333 -17.10 -16.52 11.59
N ILE A 334 -16.23 -15.99 10.72
CA ILE A 334 -15.01 -15.27 11.13
C ILE A 334 -15.36 -13.91 11.75
N ILE A 335 -16.33 -13.19 11.19
CA ILE A 335 -16.82 -11.92 11.75
C ILE A 335 -17.35 -12.13 13.18
N GLU A 336 -18.18 -13.15 13.38
CA GLU A 336 -18.76 -13.49 14.68
C GLU A 336 -17.69 -13.99 15.67
N GLN A 337 -16.73 -14.80 15.20
CA GLN A 337 -15.62 -15.28 16.03
C GLN A 337 -14.79 -14.11 16.55
N TYR A 338 -14.27 -13.26 15.65
CA TYR A 338 -13.35 -12.21 16.04
C TYR A 338 -14.06 -11.07 16.76
N GLY A 339 -15.26 -10.69 16.33
CA GLY A 339 -16.05 -9.64 16.98
C GLY A 339 -16.52 -9.96 18.41
N ASN A 340 -16.37 -11.22 18.85
CA ASN A 340 -16.61 -11.64 20.22
C ASN A 340 -15.35 -11.65 21.10
N PHE A 341 -14.16 -11.35 20.56
CA PHE A 341 -12.97 -11.21 21.39
C PHE A 341 -13.02 -9.89 22.17
N THR A 342 -12.87 -9.98 23.48
CA THR A 342 -12.71 -8.80 24.34
C THR A 342 -11.25 -8.63 24.68
N VAL A 343 -10.73 -7.40 24.60
CA VAL A 343 -9.43 -7.04 25.16
C VAL A 343 -9.69 -6.41 26.54
N PRO A 344 -9.49 -7.15 27.65
CA PRO A 344 -9.91 -6.72 28.99
C PRO A 344 -9.31 -5.38 29.42
N GLU A 345 -8.08 -5.10 28.98
CA GLU A 345 -7.35 -3.87 29.28
C GLU A 345 -7.99 -2.62 28.65
N LEU A 346 -8.78 -2.80 27.58
CA LEU A 346 -9.46 -1.73 26.88
C LEU A 346 -10.97 -1.68 27.18
N GLY A 347 -11.53 -2.73 27.77
CA GLY A 347 -12.99 -2.84 27.99
C GLY A 347 -13.79 -2.82 26.69
N LEU A 348 -13.17 -3.18 25.57
CA LEU A 348 -13.77 -3.17 24.23
C LEU A 348 -13.76 -4.60 23.66
N ASN A 349 -14.86 -4.94 22.98
CA ASN A 349 -14.87 -6.02 22.01
C ASN A 349 -14.15 -5.52 20.76
N VAL A 350 -13.22 -6.31 20.22
CA VAL A 350 -12.30 -5.92 19.14
C VAL A 350 -12.70 -6.56 17.83
#